data_AF-A0A175RGV6-F1
#
_entry.id   AF-A0A175RGV6-F1
#
_cell.length_a   1.000
_cell.length_b   1.000
_cell.length_c   1.000
_cell.angle_alpha   90.00
_cell.angle_beta   90.00
_cell.angle_gamma   90.00
#
_symmetry.space_group_name_H-M   'P 1'
#
loop_
_entity.id
_entity.type
_entity.pdbx_description
1 polymer ?
#
loop_
_entity_poly.entity_id
_entity_poly.type
_entity_poly.pdbx_seq_one_letter_code
_entity_poly.pdbx_strand_id
1 'polypeptide(L)'
;MIDWLAHRLELAEGADLAIDHALLDWLADGVGLGHSPAWLVHVRSLTGDATGALGILDEVFPDAAYSLVRGNGSTHRFTLLPAGDGRPYTAEARHPANAVIAAVLRAFAADAAHSLQPIERAAG
;
A
#
# COMPACT_ATOMS: atom_id res chain seq x y z
N MET A 1 -11.15 7.67 1.56
CA MET A 1 -10.06 8.19 0.70
C MET A 1 -9.11 7.07 0.30
N ILE A 2 -8.57 6.30 1.25
CA ILE A 2 -7.62 5.20 1.00
C ILE A 2 -8.20 4.09 0.11
N ASP A 3 -9.46 3.66 0.34
CA ASP A 3 -10.10 2.64 -0.50
C ASP A 3 -10.24 3.05 -1.97
N TRP A 4 -10.47 4.34 -2.22
CA TRP A 4 -10.55 4.89 -3.57
C TRP A 4 -9.17 4.92 -4.25
N LEU A 5 -8.10 5.25 -3.51
CA LEU A 5 -6.72 5.18 -4.02
C LEU A 5 -6.34 3.74 -4.39
N ALA A 6 -6.64 2.77 -3.52
CA ALA A 6 -6.38 1.36 -3.79
C ALA A 6 -7.14 0.90 -5.04
N HIS A 7 -8.43 1.21 -5.15
CA HIS A 7 -9.24 0.82 -6.31
C HIS A 7 -8.76 1.44 -7.62
N ARG A 8 -8.28 2.70 -7.61
CA ARG A 8 -7.70 3.34 -8.79
C ARG A 8 -6.45 2.62 -9.30
N LEU A 9 -5.59 2.17 -8.39
CA LEU A 9 -4.36 1.44 -8.75
C LEU A 9 -4.65 0.09 -9.41
N GLU A 10 -5.69 -0.60 -8.95
CA GLU A 10 -6.13 -1.89 -9.52
C GLU A 10 -6.63 -1.76 -10.96
N LEU A 11 -7.27 -0.64 -11.29
CA LEU A 11 -7.82 -0.37 -12.63
C LEU A 11 -6.82 0.24 -13.62
N ALA A 12 -5.61 0.60 -13.19
CA ALA A 12 -4.65 1.30 -14.03
C ALA A 12 -4.01 0.37 -15.09
N GLU A 13 -4.13 0.76 -16.36
CA GLU A 13 -3.61 -0.01 -17.52
C GLU A 13 -2.10 0.22 -17.77
N GLY A 14 -1.55 1.34 -17.30
CA GLY A 14 -0.13 1.71 -17.40
C GLY A 14 0.56 1.78 -16.03
N ALA A 15 1.90 1.78 -16.03
CA ALA A 15 2.69 2.22 -14.87
C ALA A 15 2.56 3.74 -14.64
N ASP A 16 1.88 4.46 -15.55
CA ASP A 16 1.73 5.92 -15.67
C ASP A 16 0.98 6.63 -14.52
N LEU A 17 0.80 5.95 -13.40
CA LEU A 17 0.54 6.57 -12.10
C LEU A 17 1.78 6.37 -11.23
N ALA A 18 2.96 6.81 -11.69
CA ALA A 18 4.10 7.03 -10.80
C ALA A 18 3.73 8.18 -9.85
N ILE A 19 2.84 7.86 -8.92
CA ILE A 19 2.22 8.66 -7.88
C ILE A 19 1.52 9.93 -8.36
N ASP A 20 0.20 9.84 -8.54
CA ASP A 20 -0.66 11.02 -8.49
C ASP A 20 -0.44 11.76 -7.16
N HIS A 21 -0.53 13.08 -7.16
CA HIS A 21 -0.32 13.92 -5.98
C HIS A 21 -1.09 13.40 -4.75
N ALA A 22 -2.29 12.88 -4.94
CA ALA A 22 -3.08 12.29 -3.86
C ALA A 22 -2.43 11.07 -3.16
N LEU A 23 -1.69 10.23 -3.89
CA LEU A 23 -0.97 9.10 -3.29
C LEU A 23 0.34 9.57 -2.63
N LEU A 24 0.99 10.61 -3.16
CA LEU A 24 2.14 11.25 -2.52
C LEU A 24 1.75 11.90 -1.20
N ASP A 25 0.67 12.66 -1.22
CA ASP A 25 0.12 13.34 -0.06
C ASP A 25 -0.26 12.30 1.00
N TRP A 26 -0.85 11.17 0.60
CA TRP A 26 -1.10 10.07 1.55
C TRP A 26 0.18 9.44 2.11
N LEU A 27 1.21 9.20 1.30
CA LEU A 27 2.50 8.67 1.81
C LEU A 27 3.15 9.65 2.80
N ALA A 28 3.03 10.94 2.52
CA ALA A 28 3.57 12.00 3.35
C ALA A 28 2.81 12.19 4.66
N ASP A 29 1.48 12.31 4.59
CA ASP A 29 0.58 12.63 5.72
C ASP A 29 0.05 11.40 6.44
N GLY A 30 -0.40 10.40 5.67
CA GLY A 30 -1.03 9.19 6.18
C GLY A 30 -0.04 8.27 6.86
N VAL A 31 1.10 8.00 6.21
CA VAL A 31 2.16 7.14 6.75
C VAL A 31 3.16 7.93 7.62
N GLY A 32 3.16 9.27 7.51
CA GLY A 32 4.07 10.13 8.29
C GLY A 32 5.49 10.18 7.74
N LEU A 33 5.69 9.83 6.46
CA LEU A 33 7.02 9.85 5.83
C LEU A 33 7.49 11.27 5.46
N GLY A 34 6.60 12.28 5.57
CA GLY A 34 6.93 13.70 5.46
C GLY A 34 6.76 14.30 4.06
N HIS A 35 6.97 15.62 3.96
CA HIS A 35 6.65 16.43 2.76
C HIS A 35 7.86 17.13 2.13
N SER A 36 9.09 16.81 2.55
CA SER A 36 10.25 17.53 2.01
C SER A 36 10.36 17.30 0.48
N PRO A 37 10.76 18.30 -0.32
CA PRO A 37 10.91 18.12 -1.76
C PRO A 37 11.87 16.97 -2.13
N ALA A 38 12.93 16.79 -1.34
CA ALA A 38 13.87 15.68 -1.50
C ALA A 38 13.21 14.32 -1.22
N TRP A 39 12.36 14.26 -0.20
CA TRP A 39 11.58 13.08 0.13
C TRP A 39 10.57 12.73 -0.96
N LEU A 40 9.80 13.70 -1.47
CA LEU A 40 8.85 13.46 -2.55
C LEU A 40 9.53 12.97 -3.83
N VAL A 41 10.75 13.45 -4.13
CA VAL A 41 11.57 12.93 -5.23
C VAL A 41 12.02 11.49 -4.97
N HIS A 42 12.43 11.18 -3.74
CA HIS A 42 12.82 9.83 -3.34
C HIS A 42 11.65 8.83 -3.51
N VAL A 43 10.48 9.14 -2.94
CA VAL A 43 9.28 8.28 -3.03
C VAL A 43 8.84 8.07 -4.47
N ARG A 44 8.82 9.13 -5.30
CA ARG A 44 8.53 9.01 -6.74
C ARG A 44 9.44 8.02 -7.43
N SER A 45 10.73 8.06 -7.09
CA SER A 45 11.72 7.16 -7.67
C SER A 45 11.50 5.71 -7.26
N LEU A 46 10.89 5.46 -6.09
CA LEU A 46 10.54 4.12 -5.62
C LEU A 46 9.27 3.58 -6.31
N THR A 47 8.20 4.35 -6.39
CA THR A 47 6.89 3.84 -6.86
C THR A 47 6.75 3.45 -8.34
N GLY A 48 7.75 3.73 -9.18
CA GLY A 48 7.66 3.48 -10.63
C GLY A 48 7.81 2.01 -11.03
N ASP A 49 8.36 1.17 -10.16
CA ASP A 49 8.55 -0.24 -10.40
C ASP A 49 8.23 -1.09 -9.15
N ALA A 50 8.20 -2.42 -9.33
CA ALA A 50 7.86 -3.33 -8.25
C ALA A 50 8.87 -3.28 -7.09
N THR A 51 10.14 -2.98 -7.37
CA THR A 51 11.20 -2.96 -6.35
C THR A 51 11.03 -1.76 -5.43
N GLY A 52 10.77 -0.57 -5.96
CA GLY A 52 10.57 0.57 -5.08
C GLY A 52 9.17 0.59 -4.45
N ALA A 53 8.15 -0.03 -5.07
CA ALA A 53 6.89 -0.30 -4.36
C ALA A 53 7.09 -1.22 -3.14
N LEU A 54 8.00 -2.20 -3.23
CA LEU A 54 8.41 -3.01 -2.08
C LEU A 54 9.20 -2.20 -1.04
N GLY A 55 10.04 -1.24 -1.47
CA GLY A 55 10.71 -0.33 -0.53
C GLY A 55 9.73 0.45 0.36
N ILE A 56 8.60 0.91 -0.21
CA ILE A 56 7.52 1.55 0.56
C ILE A 56 6.84 0.57 1.52
N LEU A 57 6.61 -0.68 1.08
CA LEU A 57 6.10 -1.72 1.98
C LEU A 57 7.04 -1.91 3.16
N ASP A 58 8.35 -2.00 2.95
CA ASP A 58 9.33 -2.22 4.02
C ASP A 58 9.37 -1.04 5.00
N GLU A 59 9.11 0.19 4.53
CA GLU A 59 9.00 1.36 5.43
C GLU A 59 7.70 1.35 6.25
N VAL A 60 6.57 0.96 5.65
CA VAL A 60 5.25 0.99 6.30
C VAL A 60 5.05 -0.23 7.20
N PHE A 61 5.52 -1.40 6.76
CA PHE A 61 5.34 -2.70 7.40
C PHE A 61 6.64 -3.53 7.35
N PRO A 62 7.68 -3.14 8.12
CA PRO A 62 9.04 -3.70 8.02
C PRO A 62 9.15 -5.21 8.26
N ASP A 63 8.18 -5.82 8.95
CA ASP A 63 8.18 -7.24 9.30
C ASP A 63 7.06 -8.02 8.60
N ALA A 64 6.41 -7.44 7.59
CA ALA A 64 5.32 -8.10 6.90
C ALA A 64 5.80 -9.27 6.03
N ALA A 65 5.06 -10.38 6.07
CA ALA A 65 5.18 -11.41 5.07
C ALA A 65 4.39 -11.01 3.82
N TYR A 66 4.93 -11.28 2.64
CA TYR A 66 4.21 -10.99 1.40
C TYR A 66 4.47 -12.01 0.31
N SER A 67 3.60 -12.01 -0.70
CA SER A 67 3.78 -12.76 -1.93
C SER A 67 3.31 -11.96 -3.13
N LEU A 68 4.08 -12.04 -4.23
CA LEU A 68 3.71 -11.48 -5.52
C LEU A 68 3.63 -12.64 -6.51
N VAL A 69 2.43 -12.89 -7.03
CA VAL A 69 2.20 -13.94 -8.02
C VAL A 69 1.62 -13.35 -9.30
N ARG A 70 1.94 -13.98 -10.43
CA ARG A 70 1.27 -13.64 -11.69
C ARG A 70 -0.15 -14.18 -11.65
N GLY A 71 -1.12 -13.29 -11.82
CA GLY A 71 -2.54 -13.64 -11.89
C GLY A 71 -2.94 -14.12 -13.27
N ASN A 72 -4.26 -14.24 -13.49
CA ASN A 72 -4.79 -14.62 -14.80
C ASN A 72 -4.54 -13.52 -15.84
N GLY A 73 -4.15 -13.92 -17.06
CA GLY A 73 -3.86 -12.99 -18.15
C GLY A 73 -2.57 -12.20 -17.93
N SER A 74 -2.68 -10.87 -17.90
CA SER A 74 -1.57 -9.92 -17.71
C SER A 74 -1.61 -9.21 -16.35
N THR A 75 -2.28 -9.80 -15.36
CA THR A 75 -2.41 -9.22 -14.01
C THR A 75 -1.39 -9.80 -13.05
N HIS A 76 -1.14 -9.09 -11.97
CA HIS A 76 -0.32 -9.46 -10.84
C HIS A 76 -1.16 -9.37 -9.58
N ARG A 77 -1.11 -10.43 -8.76
CA ARG A 77 -1.74 -10.47 -7.45
C ARG A 77 -0.67 -10.32 -6.39
N PHE A 78 -0.85 -9.34 -5.53
CA PHE A 78 -0.02 -9.15 -4.35
C PHE A 78 -0.82 -9.48 -3.10
N THR A 79 -0.22 -10.23 -2.18
CA THR A 79 -0.79 -10.55 -0.89
C THR A 79 0.17 -10.09 0.20
N LEU A 80 -0.32 -9.27 1.11
CA LEU A 80 0.41 -8.71 2.24
C LEU A 80 -0.17 -9.28 3.54
N LEU A 81 0.68 -9.71 4.45
CA LEU A 81 0.32 -10.10 5.81
C LEU A 81 1.20 -9.31 6.79
N PRO A 82 0.69 -8.19 7.33
CA PRO A 82 1.40 -7.42 8.35
C PRO A 82 1.70 -8.29 9.57
N ALA A 83 2.86 -8.05 10.20
CA ALA A 83 3.24 -8.75 11.41
C ALA A 83 2.21 -8.54 12.52
N GLY A 84 1.80 -9.63 13.17
CA GLY A 84 0.78 -9.60 14.23
C GLY A 84 -0.66 -9.51 13.75
N ASP A 85 -0.89 -9.34 12.44
CA ASP A 85 -2.23 -9.29 11.89
C ASP A 85 -2.73 -10.70 11.51
N GLY A 86 -4.01 -10.97 11.78
CA GLY A 86 -4.60 -12.30 11.64
C GLY A 86 -5.11 -12.64 10.23
N ARG A 87 -5.08 -11.65 9.32
CA ARG A 87 -5.65 -11.77 7.97
C ARG A 87 -4.75 -11.15 6.90
N PRO A 88 -4.64 -11.78 5.72
CA PRO A 88 -3.94 -11.18 4.59
C PRO A 88 -4.78 -10.11 3.90
N TYR A 89 -4.10 -9.11 3.34
CA TYR A 89 -4.64 -8.09 2.45
C TYR A 89 -4.16 -8.34 1.03
N THR A 90 -5.09 -8.51 0.11
CA THR A 90 -4.78 -8.85 -1.29
C THR A 90 -5.18 -7.70 -2.19
N ALA A 91 -4.41 -7.47 -3.25
CA ALA A 91 -4.79 -6.61 -4.37
C ALA A 91 -4.33 -7.20 -5.71
N GLU A 92 -5.06 -6.87 -6.77
CA GLU A 92 -4.76 -7.32 -8.13
C GLU A 92 -4.70 -6.13 -9.08
N ALA A 93 -3.62 -6.03 -9.85
CA ALA A 93 -3.45 -4.97 -10.83
C ALA A 93 -2.70 -5.48 -12.07
N ARG A 94 -2.85 -4.79 -13.20
CA ARG A 94 -2.06 -5.11 -14.41
C ARG A 94 -0.56 -4.89 -14.20
N HIS A 95 -0.18 -3.95 -13.33
CA HIS A 95 1.21 -3.67 -12.99
C HIS A 95 1.54 -4.16 -11.58
N PRO A 96 2.70 -4.82 -11.38
CA PRO A 96 3.06 -5.39 -10.09
C PRO A 96 3.21 -4.33 -8.99
N ALA A 97 3.78 -3.16 -9.31
CA ALA A 97 3.91 -2.04 -8.37
C ALA A 97 2.55 -1.58 -7.83
N ASN A 98 1.55 -1.47 -8.71
CA ASN A 98 0.20 -1.06 -8.33
C ASN A 98 -0.46 -2.08 -7.40
N ALA A 99 -0.26 -3.37 -7.63
CA ALA A 99 -0.77 -4.42 -6.76
C ALA A 99 -0.14 -4.33 -5.35
N VAL A 100 1.17 -4.05 -5.26
CA VAL A 100 1.87 -3.86 -3.98
C VAL A 100 1.27 -2.66 -3.22
N ILE A 101 1.23 -1.48 -3.84
CA ILE A 101 0.75 -0.26 -3.17
C ILE A 101 -0.72 -0.37 -2.79
N ALA A 102 -1.57 -0.97 -3.63
CA ALA A 102 -2.98 -1.17 -3.30
C ALA A 102 -3.18 -2.07 -2.06
N ALA A 103 -2.37 -3.13 -1.90
CA ALA A 103 -2.42 -3.98 -0.72
C ALA A 103 -1.91 -3.24 0.54
N VAL A 104 -0.83 -2.45 0.42
CA VAL A 104 -0.31 -1.61 1.51
C VAL A 104 -1.37 -0.61 1.99
N LEU A 105 -2.05 0.08 1.06
CA LEU A 105 -3.15 1.00 1.36
C LEU A 105 -4.26 0.30 2.16
N ARG A 106 -4.68 -0.90 1.72
CA ARG A 106 -5.73 -1.67 2.42
C ARG A 106 -5.32 -2.10 3.82
N ALA A 107 -4.10 -2.59 3.98
CA ALA A 107 -3.56 -2.99 5.28
C ALA A 107 -3.49 -1.78 6.22
N PHE A 108 -2.98 -0.64 5.74
CA PHE A 108 -2.86 0.58 6.53
C PHE A 108 -4.23 1.11 6.96
N ALA A 109 -5.22 1.15 6.07
CA ALA A 109 -6.58 1.57 6.42
C ALA A 109 -7.20 0.67 7.50
N ALA A 110 -6.95 -0.63 7.43
CA ALA A 110 -7.43 -1.58 8.43
C ALA A 110 -6.75 -1.40 9.79
N ASP A 111 -5.44 -1.19 9.82
CA ASP A 111 -4.69 -0.95 11.06
C ASP A 111 -5.08 0.38 11.72
N ALA A 112 -5.22 1.44 10.93
CA ALA A 112 -5.73 2.73 11.40
C ALA A 112 -7.15 2.61 11.99
N ALA A 113 -8.01 1.78 11.39
CA ALA A 113 -9.35 1.51 11.91
C ALA A 113 -9.33 0.72 13.23
N HIS A 114 -8.41 -0.23 13.40
CA HIS A 114 -8.25 -0.97 14.67
C HIS A 114 -7.71 -0.07 15.78
N SER A 115 -6.77 0.84 15.46
CA SER A 115 -6.19 1.79 16.40
C SER A 115 -7.20 2.84 16.90
N LEU A 116 -8.30 3.05 16.16
CA LEU A 116 -9.39 3.97 16.51
C LEU A 116 -10.56 3.30 17.24
N GLN A 117 -10.56 1.97 17.44
CA GLN A 117 -11.56 1.32 18.28
C GLN A 117 -11.23 1.56 19.76
N PRO A 118 -12.11 2.22 20.55
CA PRO A 118 -11.92 2.33 21.98
C PRO A 118 -11.79 0.94 22.60
N ILE A 119 -10.95 0.82 23.65
CA ILE A 119 -10.80 -0.36 24.49
C ILE A 119 -12.12 -0.60 25.27
N GLU A 120 -13.20 -1.00 24.58
CA GLU A 120 -14.50 -1.34 25.17
C GLU A 120 -14.79 -2.84 25.05
N ARG A 121 -13.75 -3.67 25.13
CA ARG A 121 -13.91 -5.13 25.31
C ARG A 121 -12.98 -5.70 26.37
N ALA A 122 -12.88 -5.01 27.51
CA ALA A 122 -12.30 -5.56 28.74
C ALA A 122 -13.17 -5.21 29.96
N ALA A 123 -14.46 -5.53 29.90
CA ALA A 123 -15.33 -5.64 31.07
C ALA A 123 -16.50 -6.57 30.72
N GLY A 124 -16.34 -7.86 31.04
CA GLY A 124 -17.34 -8.91 30.89
C GLY A 124 -16.89 -10.16 31.60
#